data_AF-A0A7D3Y1P3-F1
#
_entry.id   AF-A0A7D3Y1P3-F1
#
_cell.length_a   1.000
_cell.length_b   1.000
_cell.length_c   1.000
_cell.angle_alpha   90.00
_cell.angle_beta   90.00
_cell.angle_gamma   90.00
#
_symmetry.space_group_name_H-M   'P 1'
#
loop_
_entity.id
_entity.type
_entity.pdbx_description
1 polymer ?
#
loop_
_entity_poly.entity_id
_entity_poly.type
_entity_poly.pdbx_seq_one_letter_code
_entity_poly.pdbx_strand_id
1 'polypeptide(L)'
;MTTLRSRLSQLTDPNVKAAEQTRDALLSELDIPADWTVADTDVEIAQDGTEDWFLVAFEHRSDRAQRASVFLLADSHALQVYVEAADTDHWSEPTRDATEISATLRGHA
;
A
#
# COMPACT_ATOMS: atom_id res chain seq x y z
N MET A 1 6.19 12.71 14.01
CA MET A 1 6.71 12.16 12.74
C MET A 1 6.67 10.66 12.89
N THR A 2 6.03 9.93 11.97
CA THR A 2 5.90 8.48 12.09
C THR A 2 7.13 7.75 11.56
N THR A 3 7.29 6.48 11.91
CA THR A 3 8.41 5.63 11.45
C THR A 3 8.36 5.48 9.94
N LEU A 4 7.17 5.26 9.38
CA LEU A 4 6.96 5.15 7.95
C LEU A 4 7.38 6.42 7.22
N ARG A 5 6.89 7.59 7.65
CA ARG A 5 7.19 8.87 7.00
C ARG A 5 8.69 9.20 7.03
N SER A 6 9.35 8.92 8.15
CA SER A 6 10.80 9.10 8.27
C SER A 6 11.55 8.19 7.30
N ARG A 7 11.15 6.91 7.23
CA ARG A 7 11.77 5.91 6.35
C ARG A 7 11.64 6.31 4.88
N LEU A 8 10.44 6.66 4.43
CA LEU A 8 10.20 7.09 3.05
C LEU A 8 11.01 8.34 2.68
N SER A 9 11.19 9.28 3.61
CA SER A 9 11.99 10.49 3.36
C SER A 9 13.50 10.25 3.26
N GLN A 10 13.99 9.13 3.81
CA GLN A 10 15.40 8.74 3.80
C GLN A 10 15.72 7.70 2.73
N LEU A 11 14.69 7.20 2.04
CA LEU A 11 14.84 6.24 0.98
C LEU A 11 15.48 6.93 -0.23
N THR A 12 16.54 6.33 -0.75
CA THR A 12 17.28 6.84 -1.93
C THR A 12 17.18 5.90 -3.11
N ASP A 13 17.04 4.60 -2.87
CA ASP A 13 16.91 3.56 -3.89
C ASP A 13 16.09 2.41 -3.30
N PRO A 14 14.87 2.17 -3.80
CA PRO A 14 14.03 1.07 -3.35
C PRO A 14 14.54 -0.26 -3.90
N ASN A 15 14.97 -1.12 -2.98
CA ASN A 15 15.27 -2.53 -3.24
C ASN A 15 14.35 -3.42 -2.39
N VAL A 16 14.39 -4.73 -2.63
CA VAL A 16 13.54 -5.72 -1.93
C VAL A 16 13.56 -5.55 -0.41
N LYS A 17 14.75 -5.38 0.19
CA LYS A 17 14.89 -5.21 1.63
C LYS A 17 14.29 -3.89 2.11
N ALA A 18 14.44 -2.81 1.35
CA ALA A 18 13.85 -1.53 1.68
C ALA A 18 12.31 -1.56 1.56
N ALA A 19 11.79 -2.26 0.55
CA ALA A 19 10.37 -2.47 0.33
C ALA A 19 9.75 -3.33 1.44
N GLU A 20 10.36 -4.46 1.82
CA GLU A 20 9.94 -5.30 2.97
C GLU A 20 9.87 -4.50 4.27
N GLN A 21 10.92 -3.74 4.56
CA GLN A 21 10.93 -2.93 5.77
C GLN A 21 9.93 -1.76 5.72
N THR A 22 9.60 -1.27 4.52
CA THR A 22 8.55 -0.26 4.33
C THR A 22 7.17 -0.86 4.54
N ARG A 23 6.91 -2.07 4.03
CA ARG A 23 5.71 -2.86 4.32
C ARG A 23 5.54 -3.08 5.81
N ASP A 24 6.60 -3.51 6.51
CA ASP A 24 6.51 -3.80 7.94
C ASP A 24 6.24 -2.51 8.75
N ALA A 25 6.87 -1.39 8.38
CA ALA A 25 6.60 -0.10 9.00
C ALA A 25 5.16 0.37 8.74
N LEU A 26 4.68 0.21 7.50
CA LEU A 26 3.31 0.52 7.10
C LEU A 26 2.31 -0.28 7.93
N LEU A 27 2.44 -1.61 7.97
CA LEU A 27 1.53 -2.50 8.70
C LEU A 27 1.54 -2.25 10.21
N SER A 28 2.66 -1.78 10.77
CA SER A 28 2.74 -1.42 12.20
C SER A 28 1.96 -0.16 12.57
N GLU A 29 1.74 0.73 11.59
CA GLU A 29 1.08 2.03 11.77
C GLU A 29 -0.34 2.06 11.17
N LEU A 30 -0.68 1.08 10.33
CA LEU A 30 -1.97 1.05 9.64
C LEU A 30 -3.10 0.71 10.62
N ASP A 31 -4.12 1.56 10.64
CA ASP A 31 -5.42 1.23 11.24
C ASP A 31 -6.29 0.57 10.16
N ILE A 32 -6.24 -0.77 10.09
CA ILE A 32 -6.98 -1.55 9.08
C ILE A 32 -8.46 -1.62 9.49
N PRO A 33 -9.41 -1.16 8.66
CA PRO A 33 -10.84 -1.27 8.98
C PRO A 33 -11.27 -2.74 9.09
N ALA A 34 -12.29 -3.02 9.92
CA ALA A 34 -12.71 -4.39 10.27
C ALA A 34 -13.17 -5.23 9.06
N ASP A 35 -13.63 -4.57 8.00
CA ASP A 35 -14.10 -5.18 6.76
C ASP A 35 -12.97 -5.63 5.84
N TRP A 36 -11.73 -5.25 6.14
CA TRP A 36 -10.55 -5.63 5.39
C TRP A 36 -9.70 -6.66 6.14
N THR A 37 -8.91 -7.43 5.40
CA THR A 37 -7.86 -8.29 5.92
C THR A 37 -6.61 -8.14 5.09
N VAL A 38 -5.43 -8.30 5.71
CA VAL A 38 -4.17 -8.37 4.98
C VAL A 38 -4.13 -9.69 4.21
N ALA A 39 -3.84 -9.62 2.92
CA ALA A 39 -3.59 -10.79 2.08
C ALA A 39 -2.15 -11.29 2.29
N ASP A 40 -1.96 -12.61 2.24
CA ASP A 40 -0.64 -13.21 2.29
C ASP A 40 0.02 -13.06 0.90
N THR A 41 0.88 -12.04 0.78
CA THR A 41 1.55 -11.70 -0.48
C THR A 41 3.01 -11.30 -0.23
N ASP A 42 3.88 -11.71 -1.14
CA ASP A 42 5.28 -11.31 -1.12
C ASP A 42 5.48 -9.87 -1.62
N VAL A 43 6.61 -9.28 -1.24
CA VAL A 43 7.05 -7.98 -1.77
C VAL A 43 7.77 -8.21 -3.09
N GLU A 44 7.29 -7.59 -4.15
CA GLU A 44 7.84 -7.77 -5.51
C GLU A 44 7.76 -6.48 -6.32
N ILE A 45 8.46 -6.45 -7.46
CA ILE A 45 8.35 -5.34 -8.41
C ILE A 45 7.05 -5.49 -9.20
N ALA A 46 6.29 -4.41 -9.34
CA ALA A 46 5.07 -4.36 -10.13
C ALA A 46 5.36 -4.75 -11.59
N GLN A 47 4.50 -5.62 -12.14
CA GLN A 47 4.69 -6.18 -13.49
C GLN A 47 4.23 -5.25 -14.62
N ASP A 48 3.90 -4.00 -14.30
CA ASP A 48 3.45 -2.97 -15.24
C ASP A 48 4.61 -2.18 -15.90
N GLY A 49 5.85 -2.47 -15.50
CA GLY A 49 7.05 -1.83 -16.03
C GLY A 49 7.35 -0.46 -15.42
N THR A 50 6.69 -0.09 -14.32
CA THR A 50 6.93 1.16 -13.57
C THR A 50 8.12 1.07 -12.61
N GLU A 51 8.65 -0.13 -12.38
CA GLU A 51 9.65 -0.42 -11.35
C GLU A 51 9.15 -0.14 -9.91
N ASP A 52 7.86 0.15 -9.74
CA ASP A 52 7.23 0.31 -8.44
C ASP A 52 7.27 -0.99 -7.66
N TRP A 53 7.31 -0.90 -6.33
CA TRP A 53 7.33 -2.08 -5.46
C TRP A 53 5.94 -2.35 -4.92
N PHE A 54 5.37 -3.49 -5.28
CA PHE A 54 4.19 -4.01 -4.59
C PHE A 54 4.58 -4.42 -3.17
N LEU A 55 3.92 -3.83 -2.18
CA LEU A 55 4.23 -4.03 -0.77
C LEU A 55 3.29 -5.04 -0.11
N VAL A 56 1.99 -4.85 -0.30
CA VAL A 56 0.96 -5.61 0.39
C VAL A 56 -0.38 -5.43 -0.31
N ALA A 57 -1.23 -6.45 -0.22
CA ALA A 57 -2.64 -6.34 -0.59
C ALA A 57 -3.57 -6.52 0.62
N PHE A 58 -4.77 -5.98 0.48
CA PHE A 58 -5.89 -6.16 1.39
C PHE A 58 -7.06 -6.74 0.61
N GLU A 59 -7.73 -7.71 1.21
CA GLU A 59 -8.95 -8.32 0.67
C GLU A 59 -10.15 -7.88 1.51
N HIS A 60 -11.24 -7.53 0.84
CA HIS A 60 -12.48 -7.22 1.53
C HIS A 60 -13.16 -8.53 1.98
N ARG A 61 -13.53 -8.61 3.26
CA ARG A 61 -14.04 -9.84 3.88
C ARG A 61 -15.39 -10.28 3.31
N SER A 62 -16.21 -9.31 2.90
CA SER A 62 -17.57 -9.54 2.42
C SER A 62 -17.69 -9.47 0.90
N ASP A 63 -16.72 -8.87 0.21
CA ASP A 63 -16.71 -8.72 -1.25
C ASP A 63 -15.39 -9.21 -1.84
N ARG A 64 -15.42 -10.39 -2.46
CA ARG A 64 -14.22 -10.99 -3.07
C ARG A 64 -13.80 -10.34 -4.38
N ALA A 65 -14.67 -9.53 -4.98
CA ALA A 65 -14.30 -8.74 -6.15
C ALA A 65 -13.54 -7.46 -5.75
N GLN A 66 -13.43 -7.17 -4.45
CA GLN A 66 -12.83 -5.96 -3.95
C GLN A 66 -11.48 -6.22 -3.28
N ARG A 67 -10.43 -5.59 -3.81
CA ARG A 67 -9.05 -5.73 -3.36
C ARG A 67 -8.37 -4.37 -3.38
N ALA A 68 -7.55 -4.11 -2.36
CA ALA A 68 -6.67 -2.95 -2.34
C ALA A 68 -5.21 -3.40 -2.38
N SER A 69 -4.39 -2.76 -3.19
CA SER A 69 -2.95 -3.04 -3.31
C SER A 69 -2.18 -1.77 -3.02
N VAL A 70 -1.11 -1.88 -2.22
CA VAL A 70 -0.25 -0.75 -1.88
C VAL A 70 1.09 -0.90 -2.57
N PHE A 71 1.48 0.16 -3.26
CA PHE A 71 2.74 0.26 -3.99
C PHE A 71 3.63 1.32 -3.38
N LEU A 72 4.94 1.06 -3.39
CA LEU A 72 5.99 2.06 -3.14
C LEU A 72 6.51 2.52 -4.49
N LEU A 73 6.30 3.81 -4.77
CA LEU A 73 6.65 4.41 -6.04
C LEU A 73 8.17 4.61 -6.15
N ALA A 74 8.75 4.11 -7.24
CA ALA A 74 10.20 4.11 -7.44
C ALA A 74 10.77 5.54 -7.49
N ASP A 75 10.13 6.45 -8.23
CA ASP A 75 10.62 7.82 -8.43
C ASP A 75 10.41 8.74 -7.23
N SER A 76 9.27 8.62 -6.55
CA SER A 76 8.85 9.59 -5.53
C SER A 76 9.08 9.11 -4.09
N HIS A 77 9.36 7.82 -3.91
CA HIS A 77 9.42 7.16 -2.60
C HIS A 77 8.17 7.46 -1.75
N ALA A 78 7.02 7.56 -2.40
CA ALA A 78 5.71 7.67 -1.77
C ALA A 78 4.98 6.33 -1.91
N LEU A 79 3.91 6.17 -1.14
CA LEU A 79 3.01 5.05 -1.22
C LEU A 79 1.79 5.44 -2.05
N GLN A 80 1.25 4.50 -2.80
CA GLN A 80 0.00 4.68 -3.52
C GLN A 80 -0.87 3.44 -3.38
N VAL A 81 -2.16 3.65 -3.17
CA VAL A 81 -3.16 2.58 -3.08
C VAL A 81 -3.91 2.49 -4.40
N TYR A 82 -4.00 1.28 -4.92
CA TYR A 82 -4.92 0.87 -5.98
C TYR A 82 -6.07 0.09 -5.35
N VAL A 83 -7.32 0.46 -5.63
CA VAL A 83 -8.51 -0.30 -5.22
C VAL A 83 -9.17 -0.84 -6.48
N GLU A 84 -9.18 -2.16 -6.61
CA GLU A 84 -9.95 -2.90 -7.60
C GLU A 84 -11.30 -3.25 -6.97
N ALA A 85 -12.40 -2.96 -7.67
CA ALA A 85 -13.75 -3.30 -7.25
C ALA A 85 -14.58 -3.69 -8.48
N ALA A 86 -15.71 -4.40 -8.25
CA ALA A 86 -16.52 -4.98 -9.31
C ALA A 86 -16.94 -3.99 -10.42
N ASP A 87 -17.17 -2.73 -10.07
CA ASP A 87 -17.67 -1.70 -10.98
C ASP A 87 -16.64 -0.60 -11.28
N THR A 88 -15.54 -0.51 -10.52
CA THR A 88 -14.58 0.59 -10.65
C THR A 88 -13.18 0.22 -10.15
N ASP A 89 -12.19 0.70 -10.88
CA ASP A 89 -10.79 0.75 -10.43
C ASP A 89 -10.43 2.16 -10.00
N HIS A 90 -9.73 2.30 -8.89
CA HIS A 90 -9.37 3.59 -8.31
C HIS A 90 -7.91 3.65 -7.86
N TRP A 91 -7.18 4.65 -8.35
CA TRP A 91 -5.89 5.04 -7.80
C TRP A 91 -6.06 6.22 -6.86
N SER A 92 -5.58 6.07 -5.63
CA SER A 92 -5.45 7.18 -4.68
C SER A 92 -4.31 8.14 -5.07
N GLU A 93 -4.29 9.33 -4.48
CA GLU A 93 -3.14 10.23 -4.58
C GLU A 93 -1.93 9.63 -3.83
N PRO A 94 -0.68 9.81 -4.32
CA PRO A 94 0.50 9.35 -3.61
C PRO A 94 0.66 10.02 -2.25
N THR A 95 0.94 9.23 -1.23
CA THR A 95 1.03 9.68 0.16
C THR A 95 2.25 9.11 0.88
N ARG A 96 2.65 9.74 1.97
CA ARG A 96 3.66 9.20 2.91
C ARG A 96 3.07 8.96 4.30
N ASP A 97 1.75 9.03 4.42
CA ASP A 97 1.01 8.90 5.68
C ASP A 97 0.15 7.64 5.67
N ALA A 98 0.39 6.75 6.63
CA ALA A 98 -0.40 5.53 6.80
C ALA A 98 -1.89 5.84 7.08
N THR A 99 -2.18 6.99 7.69
CA THR A 99 -3.55 7.42 8.01
C THR A 99 -4.37 7.67 6.75
N GLU A 100 -3.75 8.19 5.69
CA GLU A 100 -4.42 8.41 4.41
C GLU A 100 -4.73 7.09 3.71
N ILE A 101 -3.84 6.09 3.83
CA ILE A 101 -4.09 4.73 3.34
C ILE A 101 -5.27 4.10 4.10
N SER A 102 -5.29 4.19 5.43
CA SER A 102 -6.44 3.75 6.25
C SER A 102 -7.74 4.47 5.88
N ALA A 103 -7.68 5.76 5.56
CA ALA A 103 -8.84 6.53 5.15
C ALA A 103 -9.38 6.05 3.79
N THR A 104 -8.50 5.76 2.83
CA THR A 104 -8.87 5.14 1.55
C THR A 104 -9.57 3.80 1.77
N LEU A 105 -8.98 2.89 2.53
CA LEU A 105 -9.61 1.59 2.83
C LEU A 105 -10.99 1.75 3.47
N ARG A 106 -11.15 2.71 4.38
CA ARG A 106 -12.44 2.97 5.06
C ARG A 106 -13.49 3.59 4.13
N GLY A 107 -13.08 4.40 3.15
CA GLY A 107 -14.00 4.93 2.14
C GLY A 107 -14.55 3.86 1.20
N HIS A 108 -13.91 2.69 1.20
CA HIS A 108 -14.22 1.53 0.38
C HIS A 108 -14.67 0.31 1.23
N ALA A 109 -14.97 0.50 2.52
CA ALA A 109 -15.53 -0.54 3.40
C ALA A 109 -17.06 -0.61 3.32
#